data_AF-A0A344J3S0-F1
#
_entry.id   AF-A0A344J3S0-F1
#
_cell.length_a   1.000
_cell.length_b   1.000
_cell.length_c   1.000
_cell.angle_alpha   90.00
_cell.angle_beta   90.00
_cell.angle_gamma   90.00
#
_symmetry.space_group_name_H-M   'P 1'
#
loop_
_entity.id
_entity.type
_entity.pdbx_description
1 polymer ?
#
loop_
_entity_poly.entity_id
_entity_poly.type
_entity_poly.pdbx_seq_one_letter_code
_entity_poly.pdbx_strand_id
1 'polypeptide(L)'
;MAPPTTRGNAWRRATNKARRNDHRCGKLWYAARVLRRFTASDLVAVADYPNRKSAQAWLNKLRHAGYFRTSRNGNDEAIWTLIRDSGPVCPAIVRARTSVWDFNTEKEYAIHAQRA
;
A
#
# COMPACT_ATOMS: atom_id res chain seq x y z
N MET A 1 -0.18 38.68 15.75
CA MET A 1 -0.21 38.29 14.33
C MET A 1 -0.18 36.76 14.27
N ALA A 2 -1.36 36.13 14.25
CA ALA A 2 -1.51 34.67 14.23
C ALA A 2 -1.78 34.19 12.80
N PRO A 3 -1.30 33.01 12.37
CA PRO A 3 -1.53 32.53 11.01
C PRO A 3 -3.00 32.16 10.78
N PRO A 4 -3.53 32.30 9.56
CA PRO A 4 -4.92 31.97 9.25
C PRO A 4 -5.16 30.46 9.34
N THR A 5 -5.93 30.06 10.34
CA THR A 5 -6.44 28.70 10.57
C THR A 5 -7.55 28.35 9.59
N THR A 6 -7.19 28.00 8.35
CA THR A 6 -8.13 27.41 7.38
C THR A 6 -7.58 26.11 6.79
N ARG A 7 -7.47 25.06 7.61
CA ARG A 7 -7.50 23.64 7.19
C ARG A 7 -8.19 22.76 8.25
N GLY A 8 -9.28 23.25 8.80
CA GLY A 8 -10.15 22.45 9.65
C GLY A 8 -10.96 21.45 8.81
N ASN A 9 -11.22 20.28 9.37
CA ASN A 9 -12.38 19.41 9.08
C ASN A 9 -12.22 18.36 7.95
N ALA A 10 -11.48 18.63 6.87
CA ALA A 10 -11.42 17.70 5.72
C ALA A 10 -10.63 16.40 6.02
N TRP A 11 -9.58 16.50 6.84
CA TRP A 11 -8.72 15.36 7.19
C TRP A 11 -9.36 14.43 8.24
N ARG A 12 -10.21 14.94 9.15
CA ARG A 12 -10.97 14.10 10.11
C ARG A 12 -12.06 13.23 9.46
N ARG A 13 -12.61 13.62 8.31
CA ARG A 13 -13.58 12.78 7.56
C ARG A 13 -12.89 11.79 6.63
N ALA A 14 -11.74 12.15 6.07
CA ALA A 14 -10.91 11.25 5.26
C ALA A 14 -10.30 10.11 6.10
N THR A 15 -9.95 10.38 7.36
CA THR A 15 -9.32 9.41 8.29
C THR A 15 -10.23 8.24 8.67
N ASN A 16 -11.55 8.42 8.87
CA ASN A 16 -12.42 7.30 9.24
C ASN A 16 -12.84 6.41 8.05
N LYS A 17 -12.72 6.90 6.81
CA LYS A 17 -12.90 6.09 5.59
C LYS A 17 -11.63 5.32 5.28
N ALA A 18 -10.46 5.95 5.44
CA ALA A 18 -9.19 5.31 5.18
C ALA A 18 -8.78 4.30 6.28
N ARG A 19 -9.06 4.59 7.56
CA ARG A 19 -8.99 3.60 8.66
C ARG A 19 -9.93 2.41 8.48
N ARG A 20 -11.05 2.57 7.78
CA ARG A 20 -11.95 1.45 7.45
C ARG A 20 -11.45 0.65 6.26
N ASN A 21 -10.68 1.28 5.38
CA ASN A 21 -10.02 0.63 4.26
C ASN A 21 -8.78 -0.17 4.71
N ASP A 22 -8.20 0.19 5.85
CA ASP A 22 -7.19 -0.57 6.61
C ASP A 22 -7.61 -2.04 6.79
N HIS A 23 -8.87 -2.33 7.12
CA HIS A 23 -9.34 -3.71 7.30
C HIS A 23 -9.23 -4.60 6.05
N ARG A 24 -9.33 -4.05 4.83
CA ARG A 24 -9.27 -4.87 3.62
C ARG A 24 -7.85 -5.23 3.20
N CYS A 25 -6.89 -4.36 3.50
CA CYS A 25 -5.50 -4.54 3.07
C CYS A 25 -4.54 -4.81 4.25
N GLY A 26 -5.00 -4.69 5.48
CA GLY A 26 -4.19 -4.85 6.70
C GLY A 26 -3.57 -6.23 6.82
N LYS A 27 -4.32 -7.30 6.49
CA LYS A 27 -3.77 -8.67 6.45
C LYS A 27 -2.65 -8.82 5.42
N LEU A 28 -2.83 -8.28 4.21
CA LEU A 28 -1.81 -8.29 3.15
C LEU A 28 -0.58 -7.47 3.57
N TRP A 29 -0.79 -6.30 4.16
CA TRP A 29 0.30 -5.44 4.64
C TRP A 29 1.08 -6.13 5.76
N TYR A 30 0.40 -6.69 6.74
CA TYR A 30 1.01 -7.47 7.82
C TYR A 30 1.83 -8.64 7.27
N ALA A 31 1.25 -9.47 6.40
CA ALA A 31 1.95 -10.59 5.77
C ALA A 31 3.18 -10.13 4.98
N ALA A 32 3.06 -9.04 4.21
CA ALA A 32 4.17 -8.48 3.45
C ALA A 32 5.32 -7.99 4.34
N ARG A 33 5.02 -7.41 5.51
CA ARG A 33 6.02 -6.98 6.49
C ARG A 33 6.75 -8.15 7.15
N VAL A 34 6.02 -9.23 7.46
CA VAL A 34 6.60 -10.45 8.03
C VAL A 34 7.50 -11.15 7.00
N LEU A 35 7.01 -11.33 5.78
CA LEU A 35 7.73 -12.05 4.73
C LEU A 35 8.93 -11.26 4.19
N ARG A 36 8.81 -9.93 4.04
CA ARG A 36 9.79 -8.99 3.43
C ARG A 36 10.16 -9.26 1.97
N ARG A 37 10.26 -10.52 1.57
CA ARG A 37 10.54 -11.01 0.21
C ARG A 37 9.67 -12.24 -0.06
N PHE A 38 8.81 -12.18 -1.07
CA PHE A 38 7.77 -13.19 -1.29
C PHE A 38 7.26 -13.21 -2.73
N THR A 39 6.58 -14.28 -3.12
CA THR A 39 5.76 -14.32 -4.33
C THR A 39 4.33 -13.86 -4.04
N ALA A 40 3.55 -13.51 -5.08
CA ALA A 40 2.15 -13.15 -4.85
C ALA A 40 1.34 -14.34 -4.29
N SER A 41 1.72 -15.56 -4.64
CA SER A 41 1.15 -16.80 -4.07
C SER A 41 1.43 -16.93 -2.57
N ASP A 42 2.68 -16.71 -2.13
CA ASP A 42 3.03 -16.75 -0.70
C ASP A 42 2.25 -15.71 0.11
N LEU A 43 2.14 -14.49 -0.43
CA LEU A 43 1.44 -13.40 0.24
C LEU A 43 -0.03 -13.74 0.49
N VAL A 44 -0.69 -14.30 -0.53
CA VAL A 44 -2.12 -14.65 -0.49
C VAL A 44 -2.36 -15.79 0.51
N ALA A 45 -1.46 -16.78 0.54
CA ALA A 45 -1.52 -17.88 1.50
C ALA A 45 -1.35 -17.38 2.95
N VAL A 46 -0.31 -16.59 3.23
CA VAL A 46 -0.02 -16.09 4.59
C VAL A 46 -1.05 -15.08 5.08
N ALA A 47 -1.56 -14.23 4.18
CA ALA A 47 -2.58 -13.24 4.53
C ALA A 47 -3.99 -13.82 4.62
N ASP A 48 -4.19 -15.10 4.32
CA ASP A 48 -5.50 -15.74 4.17
C ASP A 48 -6.44 -14.87 3.31
N TYR A 49 -5.93 -14.48 2.13
CA TYR A 49 -6.61 -13.55 1.24
C TYR A 49 -7.29 -14.33 0.11
N PRO A 50 -8.60 -14.17 -0.15
CA PRO A 50 -9.33 -15.08 -1.04
C PRO A 50 -9.03 -14.87 -2.53
N ASN A 51 -8.44 -13.75 -2.92
CA ASN A 51 -8.31 -13.38 -4.34
C ASN A 51 -6.90 -12.87 -4.70
N ARG A 52 -6.13 -13.74 -5.38
CA ARG A 52 -4.78 -13.43 -5.87
C ARG A 52 -4.73 -12.24 -6.84
N LYS A 53 -5.69 -12.12 -7.77
CA LYS A 53 -5.73 -11.00 -8.73
C LYS A 53 -5.89 -9.66 -8.02
N SER A 54 -6.73 -9.63 -6.98
CA SER A 54 -6.92 -8.43 -6.16
C SER A 54 -5.67 -8.09 -5.34
N ALA A 55 -5.01 -9.09 -4.75
CA ALA A 55 -3.73 -8.89 -4.04
C ALA A 55 -2.63 -8.36 -4.99
N GLN A 56 -2.56 -8.89 -6.21
CA GLN A 56 -1.59 -8.44 -7.21
C GLN A 56 -1.88 -7.01 -7.70
N ALA A 57 -3.15 -6.65 -7.88
CA ALA A 57 -3.54 -5.27 -8.19
C ALA A 57 -3.20 -4.31 -7.04
N TRP A 58 -3.27 -4.77 -5.79
CA TRP A 58 -2.83 -4.00 -4.62
C TRP A 58 -1.30 -3.83 -4.60
N LEU A 59 -0.54 -4.91 -4.77
CA LEU A 59 0.93 -4.89 -4.85
C LEU A 59 1.44 -3.94 -5.95
N ASN A 60 0.85 -4.00 -7.14
CA ASN A 60 1.23 -3.11 -8.25
C ASN A 60 1.05 -1.63 -7.89
N LYS A 61 -0.07 -1.24 -7.26
CA LYS A 61 -0.30 0.16 -6.88
C LYS A 61 0.72 0.65 -5.86
N LEU A 62 1.05 -0.18 -4.86
CA LEU A 62 2.06 0.14 -3.86
C LEU A 62 3.49 0.13 -4.43
N ARG A 63 3.77 -0.72 -5.43
CA ARG A 63 5.03 -0.69 -6.20
C ARG A 63 5.21 0.65 -6.89
N HIS A 64 4.18 1.13 -7.58
CA HIS A 64 4.18 2.43 -8.25
C HIS A 64 4.31 3.62 -7.29
N ALA A 65 3.93 3.46 -6.03
CA ALA A 65 4.15 4.42 -4.96
C ALA A 65 5.50 4.23 -4.23
N GLY A 66 6.34 3.28 -4.66
CA GLY A 66 7.68 3.05 -4.11
C GLY A 66 7.74 2.24 -2.81
N TYR A 67 6.70 1.46 -2.49
CA TYR A 67 6.69 0.57 -1.32
C TYR A 67 7.32 -0.78 -1.60
N PHE A 68 7.08 -1.32 -2.79
CA PHE A 68 7.59 -2.62 -3.21
C PHE A 68 8.53 -2.50 -4.41
N ARG A 69 9.51 -3.40 -4.47
CA ARG A 69 10.21 -3.77 -5.70
C ARG A 69 9.60 -5.06 -6.23
N THR A 70 9.61 -5.20 -7.55
CA THR A 70 9.43 -6.52 -8.17
C THR A 70 10.73 -6.88 -8.89
N SER A 71 11.10 -8.15 -8.84
CA SER A 71 12.12 -8.76 -9.68
C SER A 71 11.52 -10.02 -10.30
N ARG A 72 11.83 -10.28 -11.57
CA ARG A 72 11.41 -11.51 -12.24
C ARG A 72 12.66 -12.27 -12.62
N ASN A 73 12.67 -13.57 -12.31
CA ASN A 73 13.74 -14.45 -12.74
C ASN A 73 13.19 -15.37 -13.84
N GLY A 74 13.45 -15.05 -15.11
CA GLY A 74 12.96 -15.83 -16.25
C GLY A 74 11.44 -16.03 -16.27
N ASN A 75 11.01 -17.28 -16.39
CA ASN A 75 9.60 -17.68 -16.46
C ASN A 75 8.91 -17.81 -15.08
N ASP A 76 9.66 -17.66 -13.98
CA ASP A 76 9.13 -17.84 -12.63
C ASP A 76 8.20 -16.70 -12.20
N GLU A 77 7.47 -16.96 -11.12
CA GLU A 77 6.65 -15.95 -10.46
C GLU A 77 7.52 -14.76 -10.01
N ALA A 78 6.96 -13.55 -10.17
CA ALA A 78 7.65 -12.35 -9.76
C ALA A 78 7.87 -12.34 -8.24
N ILE A 79 9.12 -12.08 -7.84
CA ILE A 79 9.52 -11.89 -6.45
C ILE A 79 9.28 -10.42 -6.08
N TRP A 80 8.48 -10.23 -5.04
CA TRP A 80 8.17 -8.94 -4.45
C TRP A 80 9.03 -8.72 -3.22
N THR A 81 9.65 -7.56 -3.10
CA THR A 81 10.43 -7.15 -1.94
C THR A 81 9.86 -5.87 -1.36
N LEU A 82 9.57 -5.86 -0.06
CA LEU A 82 9.18 -4.65 0.66
C LEU A 82 10.40 -3.74 0.84
N ILE A 83 10.39 -2.58 0.18
CA ILE A 83 11.46 -1.58 0.28
C ILE A 83 11.16 -0.62 1.44
N ARG A 84 9.90 -0.22 1.57
CA ARG A 84 9.47 0.80 2.54
C ARG A 84 8.51 0.20 3.54
N ASP A 85 9.02 -0.19 4.70
CA ASP A 85 8.19 -0.47 5.87
C ASP A 85 7.97 0.83 6.65
N SER A 86 6.82 1.47 6.46
CA SER A 86 6.50 2.71 7.16
C SER A 86 5.83 2.50 8.52
N GLY A 87 5.41 1.28 8.86
CA GLY A 87 4.76 0.99 10.13
C GLY A 87 3.58 0.02 10.04
N PRO A 88 2.83 -0.18 11.14
CA PRO A 88 1.79 -1.20 11.25
C PRO A 88 0.52 -0.89 10.46
N VAL A 89 0.22 0.39 10.19
CA VAL A 89 -1.01 0.77 9.48
C VAL A 89 -0.79 0.61 7.98
N CYS A 90 -1.74 -0.01 7.28
CA CYS A 90 -1.61 -0.19 5.84
C CYS A 90 -1.73 1.17 5.13
N PRO A 91 -0.83 1.51 4.19
CA PRO A 91 -1.01 2.67 3.33
C PRO A 91 -2.30 2.52 2.51
N ALA A 92 -3.10 3.59 2.40
CA ALA A 92 -4.36 3.55 1.65
C ALA A 92 -4.19 4.17 0.26
N ILE A 93 -4.76 3.51 -0.74
CA ILE A 93 -4.91 4.07 -2.08
C ILE A 93 -6.02 5.14 -2.03
N VAL A 94 -5.69 6.38 -2.37
CA VAL A 94 -6.57 7.55 -2.33
C VAL A 94 -6.69 8.21 -3.72
N ARG A 95 -7.43 9.33 -3.79
CA ARG A 95 -7.67 10.15 -5.00
C ARG A 95 -7.95 9.34 -6.27
N ALA A 96 -9.07 8.64 -6.32
CA ALA A 96 -9.45 7.82 -7.49
C ALA A 96 -8.36 6.85 -7.99
N ARG A 97 -7.49 6.36 -7.09
CA ARG A 97 -6.40 5.41 -7.37
C ARG A 97 -5.15 6.02 -8.02
N THR A 98 -4.91 7.32 -7.87
CA THR A 98 -3.71 7.99 -8.41
C THR A 98 -2.63 8.27 -7.37
N SER A 99 -2.93 8.12 -6.07
CA SER A 99 -1.95 8.30 -5.00
C SER A 99 -2.17 7.33 -3.85
N VAL A 100 -1.13 7.15 -3.02
CA VAL A 100 -1.12 6.35 -1.80
C VAL A 100 -0.86 7.29 -0.63
N TRP A 101 -1.76 7.31 0.33
CA TRP A 101 -1.58 7.99 1.60
C TRP A 101 -1.02 7.04 2.64
N ASP A 102 0.10 7.43 3.25
CA ASP A 102 0.70 6.73 4.37
C ASP A 102 0.20 7.30 5.70
N PHE A 103 -0.45 6.48 6.51
CA PHE A 103 -0.92 6.91 7.83
C PHE A 103 0.17 6.93 8.88
N ASN A 104 1.25 6.18 8.67
CA ASN A 104 2.33 6.13 9.65
C ASN A 104 3.26 7.34 9.51
N THR A 105 3.48 7.81 8.27
CA THR A 105 4.35 8.97 7.99
C THR A 105 3.60 10.25 7.65
N GLU A 106 2.27 10.18 7.52
CA GLU A 106 1.37 11.29 7.11
C GLU A 106 1.77 11.93 5.77
N LYS A 107 2.33 11.13 4.87
CA LYS A 107 2.80 11.57 3.55
C LYS A 107 1.99 10.96 2.42
N GLU A 108 1.81 11.74 1.36
CA GLU A 108 1.20 11.30 0.12
C GLU A 108 2.29 10.91 -0.90
N TYR A 109 2.14 9.73 -1.49
CA TYR A 109 3.01 9.21 -2.52
C TYR A 109 2.22 9.09 -3.82
N ALA A 110 2.66 9.75 -4.89
CA ALA A 110 2.04 9.61 -6.20
C ALA A 110 2.32 8.21 -6.78
N ILE A 111 1.30 7.61 -7.38
CA ILE A 111 1.43 6.35 -8.12
C ILE A 111 1.98 6.71 -9.50
N HIS A 112 3.31 6.63 -9.66
CA HIS A 112 3.93 6.86 -10.96
C HIS A 112 3.92 5.57 -11.76
N ALA A 113 3.37 5.61 -12.99
CA ALA A 113 3.54 4.54 -13.94
C ALA A 113 5.04 4.46 -14.33
N GLN A 114 5.80 3.62 -13.62
CA GLN A 114 7.15 3.28 -14.06
C GLN A 114 7.02 2.49 -15.36
N ARG A 115 7.57 3.04 -16.44
CA ARG A 115 7.81 2.31 -17.68
C ARG A 115 8.68 1.10 -17.33
N ALA A 116 8.21 -0.07 -17.73
CA ALA A 116 8.94 -1.33 -17.61
C ALA A 116 10.21 -1.29 -18.47
#